data_AF-G4V7D2-F1
#
_entry.id   AF-G4V7D2-F1
#
_cell.length_a   1.000
_cell.length_b   1.000
_cell.length_c   1.000
_cell.angle_alpha   90.00
_cell.angle_beta   90.00
_cell.angle_gamma   90.00
#
_symmetry.space_group_name_H-M   'P 1'
#
loop_
_entity.id
_entity.type
_entity.pdbx_description
1 polymer ?
#
loop_
_entity_poly.entity_id
_entity_poly.type
_entity_poly.pdbx_seq_one_letter_code
_entity_poly.pdbx_strand_id
1 'polypeptide(L)'
;MMHKSEVQTLSVPIEVAQEYVSKLLGFAPLQLSDDLYNVIITHLGQMIDEFSEKLSDKFGLKFTAEKLQSLTYYLKERLEDRLVDMFDSFDIFLVSKVLYLNSSVVLKDDELQLEYSEKRDKAIENRIITYTNRITILKTCLTKIEKETAKINSIVDNIKNMKNHINQTLENVYGVKSVDELCLSMYERNNSINRLYTVLTNMNVSNPNFLSICPPLKKKKHKSK
;
A
#
# COMPACT_ATOMS: atom_id res chain seq x y z
N MET A 1 25.24 35.03 -52.92
CA MET A 1 25.21 34.92 -51.44
C MET A 1 24.12 33.92 -51.07
N MET A 2 24.50 32.68 -50.71
CA MET A 2 23.62 31.73 -50.02
C MET A 2 24.35 31.36 -48.73
N HIS A 3 23.78 31.72 -47.58
CA HIS A 3 24.31 31.32 -46.29
C HIS A 3 24.13 29.80 -46.11
N LYS A 4 25.24 29.06 -46.12
CA LYS A 4 25.30 27.72 -45.52
C LYS A 4 25.17 27.89 -44.02
N SER A 5 24.04 27.47 -43.46
CA SER A 5 23.93 27.27 -42.02
C SER A 5 24.77 26.05 -41.66
N GLU A 6 25.90 26.26 -41.00
CA GLU A 6 26.68 25.19 -40.38
C GLU A 6 25.83 24.56 -39.27
N VAL A 7 25.30 23.37 -39.54
CA VAL A 7 24.70 22.53 -38.51
C VAL A 7 25.85 22.07 -37.62
N GLN A 8 26.00 22.68 -36.44
CA GLN A 8 26.88 22.18 -35.39
C GLN A 8 26.40 20.77 -35.01
N THR A 9 27.10 19.75 -35.51
CA THR A 9 26.90 18.37 -35.07
C THR A 9 27.53 18.21 -33.70
N LEU A 10 26.71 18.19 -32.66
CA LEU A 10 27.11 17.72 -31.33
C LEU A 10 27.49 16.24 -31.45
N SER A 11 28.79 15.96 -31.42
CA SER A 11 29.30 14.59 -31.35
C SER A 11 29.11 14.08 -29.92
N VAL A 12 28.26 13.07 -29.79
CA VAL A 12 28.04 12.35 -28.53
C VAL A 12 28.80 11.02 -28.64
N PRO A 13 29.50 10.56 -27.58
CA PRO A 13 30.13 9.25 -27.58
C PRO A 13 29.13 8.15 -27.93
N ILE A 14 29.58 7.16 -28.70
CA ILE A 14 28.70 6.10 -29.21
C ILE A 14 28.07 5.29 -28.07
N GLU A 15 28.78 5.18 -26.95
CA GLU A 15 28.33 4.49 -25.73
C GLU A 15 27.08 5.17 -25.16
N VAL A 16 27.06 6.50 -25.13
CA VAL A 16 25.92 7.29 -24.63
C VAL A 16 24.74 7.19 -25.60
N ALA A 17 25.01 7.21 -26.92
CA ALA A 17 23.97 7.02 -27.92
C ALA A 17 23.34 5.61 -27.86
N GLN A 18 24.13 4.60 -27.51
CA GLN A 18 23.68 3.21 -27.43
C GLN A 18 23.11 2.82 -26.07
N GLU A 19 23.34 3.58 -24.99
CA GLU A 19 22.80 3.27 -23.67
C GLU A 19 21.27 3.10 -23.71
N TYR A 20 20.59 4.00 -24.42
CA TYR A 20 19.13 3.99 -24.53
C TYR A 20 18.60 2.77 -25.28
N VAL A 21 19.27 2.42 -26.38
CA VAL A 21 18.97 1.23 -27.17
C VAL A 21 19.27 -0.04 -26.35
N SER A 22 20.37 -0.04 -25.61
CA SER A 22 20.77 -1.18 -24.78
C SER A 22 19.78 -1.45 -23.65
N LYS A 23 19.24 -0.39 -23.02
CA LYS A 23 18.15 -0.51 -22.03
C LYS A 23 16.90 -1.15 -22.63
N LEU A 24 16.56 -0.78 -23.87
CA LEU A 24 15.40 -1.35 -24.58
C LEU A 24 15.60 -2.82 -24.98
N LEU A 25 16.77 -3.16 -25.53
CA LEU A 25 17.04 -4.48 -26.12
C LEU A 25 17.52 -5.52 -25.09
N GLY A 26 18.13 -5.09 -23.99
CA GLY A 26 18.79 -5.96 -23.02
C GLY A 26 20.19 -6.43 -23.43
N PHE A 27 20.71 -5.92 -24.56
CA PHE A 27 22.08 -6.15 -25.02
C PHE A 27 22.61 -4.92 -25.76
N ALA A 28 23.93 -4.77 -25.84
CA ALA A 28 24.57 -3.68 -26.57
C ALA A 28 24.65 -3.99 -28.07
N PRO A 29 24.21 -3.09 -28.97
CA PRO A 29 24.25 -3.33 -30.43
C PRO A 29 25.64 -3.74 -30.96
N LEU A 30 26.71 -3.09 -30.50
CA LEU A 30 28.07 -3.45 -30.96
C LEU A 30 28.53 -4.80 -30.43
N GLN A 31 28.11 -5.20 -29.23
CA GLN A 31 28.39 -6.55 -28.73
C GLN A 31 27.80 -7.63 -29.65
N LEU A 32 26.59 -7.40 -30.19
CA LEU A 32 26.01 -8.32 -31.17
C LEU A 32 26.88 -8.43 -32.42
N SER A 33 27.46 -7.31 -32.87
CA SER A 33 28.36 -7.31 -34.02
C SER A 33 29.66 -8.06 -33.73
N ASP A 34 30.28 -7.80 -32.59
CA ASP A 34 31.48 -8.51 -32.13
C ASP A 34 31.24 -10.03 -32.04
N ASP A 35 30.11 -10.44 -31.48
CA ASP A 35 29.74 -11.85 -31.37
C ASP A 35 29.57 -12.48 -32.77
N LEU A 36 28.92 -11.77 -33.71
CA LEU A 36 28.78 -12.22 -35.10
C LEU A 36 30.12 -12.29 -35.83
N TYR A 37 31.01 -11.33 -35.61
CA TYR A 37 32.37 -11.30 -36.16
C TYR A 37 33.14 -12.55 -35.71
N ASN A 38 33.15 -12.80 -34.40
CA ASN A 38 33.85 -13.93 -33.80
C ASN A 38 33.35 -15.28 -34.34
N VAL A 39 32.04 -15.42 -34.56
CA VAL A 39 31.47 -16.62 -35.19
C VAL A 39 31.95 -16.73 -36.63
N ILE A 40 31.85 -15.65 -37.42
CA ILE A 40 32.18 -15.68 -38.86
C ILE A 40 33.68 -15.93 -39.08
N ILE A 41 34.56 -15.27 -38.34
CA ILE A 41 36.01 -15.45 -38.48
C ILE A 41 36.44 -16.88 -38.11
N THR A 42 35.81 -17.47 -37.10
CA THR A 42 36.06 -18.87 -36.71
C THR A 42 35.66 -19.83 -37.84
N HIS A 43 34.46 -19.66 -38.40
CA HIS A 43 33.99 -20.50 -39.52
C HIS A 43 34.84 -20.30 -40.78
N LEU A 44 35.26 -19.07 -41.06
CA LEU A 44 36.17 -18.77 -42.17
C LEU A 44 37.51 -19.49 -41.99
N GLY A 45 38.09 -19.44 -40.80
CA GLY A 45 39.32 -20.15 -40.47
C GLY A 45 39.20 -21.66 -40.74
N GLN A 46 38.12 -22.27 -40.27
CA GLN A 46 37.82 -23.69 -40.50
C GLN A 46 37.66 -24.02 -42.00
N MET A 47 36.94 -23.19 -42.76
CA MET A 47 36.77 -23.39 -44.20
C MET A 47 38.11 -23.33 -44.96
N ILE A 48 39.02 -22.43 -44.56
CA ILE A 48 40.35 -22.32 -45.18
C ILE A 48 41.22 -23.54 -44.82
N ASP A 49 41.13 -24.03 -43.59
CA ASP A 49 41.84 -25.24 -43.17
C ASP A 49 41.33 -26.48 -43.93
N GLU A 50 40.01 -26.67 -44.04
CA GLU A 50 39.42 -27.73 -44.86
C GLU A 50 39.79 -27.62 -46.34
N PHE A 51 39.86 -26.38 -46.88
CA PHE A 51 40.29 -26.14 -48.25
C PHE A 51 41.76 -26.57 -48.45
N SER A 52 42.61 -26.30 -47.46
CA SER A 52 44.01 -26.72 -47.44
C SER A 52 44.15 -28.24 -47.45
N GLU A 53 43.40 -28.93 -46.58
CA GLU A 53 43.36 -30.40 -46.53
C GLU A 53 42.94 -31.01 -47.88
N LYS A 54 41.84 -30.52 -48.46
CA LYS A 54 41.35 -30.99 -49.77
C LYS A 54 42.35 -30.74 -50.92
N LEU A 55 43.09 -29.64 -50.87
CA LEU A 55 44.16 -29.37 -51.84
C LEU A 55 45.34 -30.34 -51.67
N SER A 56 45.74 -30.62 -50.43
CA SER A 56 46.79 -31.59 -50.11
C SER A 56 46.42 -32.99 -50.60
N ASP A 57 45.20 -33.44 -50.35
CA ASP A 57 44.72 -34.76 -50.76
C ASP A 57 44.72 -34.93 -52.28
N LYS A 58 44.31 -33.88 -53.00
CA LYS A 58 44.15 -33.94 -54.47
C LYS A 58 45.44 -33.65 -55.24
N PHE A 59 46.34 -32.84 -54.67
CA PHE A 59 47.52 -32.32 -55.36
C PHE A 59 48.81 -32.41 -54.54
N GLY A 60 48.87 -33.27 -53.52
CA GLY A 60 50.02 -33.38 -52.61
C GLY A 60 51.36 -33.69 -53.28
N LEU A 61 51.36 -34.27 -54.49
CA LEU A 61 52.58 -34.45 -55.29
C LEU A 61 53.08 -33.16 -55.99
N LYS A 62 52.20 -32.16 -56.16
CA LYS A 62 52.50 -30.89 -56.84
C LYS A 62 52.83 -29.75 -55.86
N PHE A 63 52.31 -29.79 -54.65
CA PHE A 63 52.53 -28.77 -53.64
C PHE A 63 53.34 -29.33 -52.47
N THR A 64 54.46 -28.70 -52.16
CA THR A 64 55.19 -28.91 -50.90
C THR A 64 54.34 -28.39 -49.73
N ALA A 65 54.40 -29.04 -48.57
CA ALA A 65 53.68 -28.64 -47.37
C ALA A 65 53.89 -27.15 -47.01
N GLU A 66 55.13 -26.64 -47.13
CA GLU A 66 55.45 -25.23 -46.88
C GLU A 66 54.67 -24.27 -47.79
N LYS A 67 54.57 -24.57 -49.09
CA LYS A 67 53.82 -23.74 -50.04
C LYS A 67 52.32 -23.72 -49.72
N LEU A 68 51.78 -24.87 -49.30
CA LEU A 68 50.39 -24.97 -48.91
C LEU A 68 50.12 -24.17 -47.63
N GLN A 69 51.02 -24.26 -46.64
CA GLN A 69 50.93 -23.48 -45.41
C GLN A 69 51.03 -21.97 -45.67
N SER A 70 51.96 -21.54 -46.53
CA SER A 70 52.05 -20.12 -46.95
C SER A 70 50.79 -19.64 -47.66
N LEU A 71 50.18 -20.48 -48.51
CA LEU A 71 48.91 -20.14 -49.18
C LEU A 71 47.76 -20.04 -48.17
N THR A 72 47.64 -20.99 -47.24
CA THR A 72 46.64 -20.96 -46.17
C THR A 72 46.78 -19.71 -45.31
N TYR A 73 48.01 -19.38 -44.90
CA TYR A 73 48.29 -18.16 -44.13
C TYR A 73 47.88 -16.91 -44.91
N TYR A 74 48.28 -16.79 -46.18
CA TYR A 74 47.93 -15.67 -47.04
C TYR A 74 46.42 -15.51 -47.22
N LEU A 75 45.68 -16.62 -47.38
CA LEU A 75 44.22 -16.59 -47.51
C LEU A 75 43.55 -16.15 -46.20
N LYS A 76 44.04 -16.62 -45.04
CA LYS A 76 43.52 -16.22 -43.73
C LYS A 76 43.70 -14.71 -43.53
N GLU A 77 44.92 -14.21 -43.66
CA GLU A 77 45.24 -12.79 -43.52
C GLU A 77 44.39 -11.92 -44.46
N ARG A 78 44.35 -12.29 -45.75
CA ARG A 78 43.65 -11.47 -46.77
C ARG A 78 42.14 -11.44 -46.59
N LEU A 79 41.53 -12.54 -46.14
CA LEU A 79 40.09 -12.62 -45.92
C LEU A 79 39.69 -12.03 -44.56
N GLU A 80 40.56 -12.12 -43.55
CA GLU A 80 40.39 -11.47 -42.25
C GLU A 80 40.38 -9.94 -42.42
N ASP A 81 41.37 -9.37 -43.11
CA ASP A 81 41.40 -7.93 -43.44
C ASP A 81 40.09 -7.48 -44.11
N ARG A 82 39.59 -8.31 -45.04
CA ARG A 82 38.36 -8.01 -45.76
C ARG A 82 37.13 -8.09 -44.86
N LEU A 83 37.11 -9.01 -43.90
CA LEU A 83 36.03 -9.11 -42.93
C LEU A 83 36.01 -7.92 -41.99
N VAL A 84 37.18 -7.43 -41.54
CA VAL A 84 37.26 -6.24 -40.69
C VAL A 84 36.60 -5.04 -41.37
N ASP A 85 36.98 -4.72 -42.62
CA ASP A 85 36.36 -3.63 -43.39
C ASP A 85 34.83 -3.78 -43.52
N MET A 86 34.36 -5.02 -43.69
CA MET A 86 32.93 -5.33 -43.83
C MET A 86 32.19 -5.16 -42.50
N PHE A 87 32.82 -5.55 -41.39
CA PHE A 87 32.24 -5.41 -40.06
C PHE A 87 32.25 -3.96 -39.57
N ASP A 88 33.26 -3.15 -39.88
CA ASP A 88 33.22 -1.71 -39.64
C ASP A 88 32.01 -1.06 -40.33
N SER A 89 31.74 -1.47 -41.58
CA SER A 89 30.57 -1.00 -42.33
C SER A 89 29.25 -1.52 -41.74
N PHE A 90 29.26 -2.76 -41.24
CA PHE A 90 28.10 -3.38 -40.60
C PHE A 90 27.78 -2.72 -39.26
N ASP A 91 28.77 -2.39 -38.44
CA ASP A 91 28.64 -1.65 -37.19
C ASP A 91 27.94 -0.33 -37.43
N ILE A 92 28.46 0.46 -38.38
CA ILE A 92 27.86 1.75 -38.75
C ILE A 92 26.41 1.56 -39.16
N PHE A 93 26.10 0.56 -39.98
CA PHE A 93 24.73 0.28 -40.42
C PHE A 93 23.83 -0.14 -39.25
N LEU A 94 24.32 -1.02 -38.37
CA LEU A 94 23.61 -1.54 -37.23
C LEU A 94 23.21 -0.40 -36.29
N VAL A 95 24.15 0.48 -35.94
CA VAL A 95 23.93 1.53 -34.95
C VAL A 95 23.22 2.77 -35.51
N SER A 96 23.34 3.04 -36.81
CA SER A 96 22.76 4.24 -37.44
C SER A 96 21.42 4.03 -38.13
N LYS A 97 21.07 2.77 -38.49
CA LYS A 97 19.86 2.46 -39.27
C LYS A 97 18.96 1.42 -38.65
N VAL A 98 19.52 0.36 -38.05
CA VAL A 98 18.74 -0.80 -37.60
C VAL A 98 18.37 -0.69 -36.13
N LEU A 99 19.38 -0.64 -35.26
CA LEU A 99 19.27 -0.55 -33.81
C LEU A 99 19.49 0.89 -33.35
N TYR A 100 18.77 1.81 -33.99
CA TYR A 100 18.78 3.23 -33.69
C TYR A 100 17.45 3.64 -33.07
N LEU A 101 17.51 4.33 -31.94
CA LEU A 101 16.37 5.04 -31.37
C LEU A 101 16.48 6.52 -31.71
N ASN A 102 15.41 7.06 -32.30
CA ASN A 102 15.33 8.50 -32.55
C ASN A 102 15.36 9.26 -31.22
N SER A 103 16.08 10.38 -31.16
CA SER A 103 16.16 11.25 -29.98
C SER A 103 14.81 11.74 -29.43
N SER A 104 13.75 11.70 -30.25
CA SER A 104 12.39 12.05 -29.85
C SER A 104 11.62 10.92 -29.17
N VAL A 105 12.16 9.69 -29.18
CA VAL A 105 11.51 8.52 -28.57
C VAL A 105 11.92 8.44 -27.11
N VAL A 106 10.92 8.26 -26.25
CA VAL A 106 11.08 8.09 -24.82
C VAL A 106 10.55 6.70 -24.47
N LEU A 107 11.36 5.91 -23.78
CA LEU A 107 10.99 4.63 -23.20
C LEU A 107 9.98 4.87 -22.09
N LYS A 108 9.06 3.91 -21.93
CA LYS A 108 7.98 3.98 -20.94
C LYS A 108 8.49 4.25 -19.53
N ASP A 109 9.64 3.68 -19.17
CA ASP A 109 10.24 3.83 -17.84
C ASP A 109 10.72 5.26 -17.57
N ASP A 110 10.99 6.03 -18.63
CA ASP A 110 11.44 7.42 -18.53
C ASP A 110 10.31 8.44 -18.80
N GLU A 111 9.08 7.99 -19.08
CA GLU A 111 7.94 8.91 -19.29
C GLU A 111 7.72 9.84 -18.08
N LEU A 112 7.95 9.33 -16.87
CA LEU A 112 7.85 10.11 -15.63
C LEU A 112 8.94 11.18 -15.49
N GLN A 113 10.04 11.05 -16.22
CA GLN A 113 11.17 11.99 -16.18
C GLN A 113 11.01 13.15 -17.18
N LEU A 114 10.00 13.10 -18.07
CA LEU A 114 9.78 14.13 -19.09
C LEU A 114 9.38 15.49 -18.52
N GLU A 115 8.64 15.48 -17.42
CA GLU A 115 8.16 16.69 -16.76
C GLU A 115 8.54 16.69 -15.28
N TYR A 116 9.75 17.16 -14.98
CA TYR A 116 10.08 17.55 -13.62
C TYR A 116 9.60 18.97 -13.33
N SER A 117 8.93 19.17 -12.19
CA SER A 117 8.63 20.50 -11.69
C SER A 117 8.92 20.56 -10.20
N GLU A 118 10.05 21.19 -9.86
CA GLU A 118 10.46 21.43 -8.47
C GLU A 118 9.33 22.09 -7.64
N LYS A 119 8.52 22.94 -8.28
CA LYS A 119 7.35 23.57 -7.65
C LYS A 119 6.27 22.55 -7.31
N ARG A 120 5.96 21.59 -8.20
CA ARG A 120 5.01 20.51 -7.92
C ARG A 120 5.54 19.61 -6.82
N ASP A 121 6.81 19.26 -6.86
CA ASP A 121 7.44 18.37 -5.89
C ASP A 121 7.44 18.97 -4.49
N LYS A 122 7.87 20.23 -4.35
CA LYS A 122 7.76 20.98 -3.08
C LYS A 122 6.30 21.10 -2.62
N ALA A 123 5.34 21.25 -3.52
CA ALA A 123 3.93 21.30 -3.15
C ALA A 123 3.41 19.94 -2.65
N ILE A 124 3.86 18.83 -3.23
CA ILE A 124 3.56 17.46 -2.76
C ILE A 124 4.18 17.24 -1.38
N GLU A 125 5.45 17.59 -1.20
CA GLU A 125 6.15 17.46 0.09
C GLU A 125 5.45 18.25 1.21
N ASN A 126 5.09 19.51 0.95
CA ASN A 126 4.33 20.33 1.89
C ASN A 126 2.96 19.72 2.24
N ARG A 127 2.29 19.08 1.26
CA ARG A 127 1.03 18.36 1.50
C ARG A 127 1.25 17.12 2.37
N ILE A 128 2.30 16.36 2.11
CA ILE A 128 2.67 15.18 2.92
C ILE A 128 2.90 15.60 4.38
N ILE A 129 3.67 16.66 4.61
CA ILE A 129 3.91 17.19 5.96
C ILE A 129 2.59 17.63 6.62
N THR A 130 1.74 18.35 5.89
CA THR A 130 0.44 18.81 6.39
C THR A 130 -0.46 17.65 6.80
N TYR A 131 -0.57 16.61 5.97
CA TYR A 131 -1.42 15.46 6.27
C TYR A 131 -0.84 14.60 7.40
N THR A 132 0.48 14.49 7.49
CA THR A 132 1.16 13.80 8.61
C THR A 132 0.85 14.48 9.95
N ASN A 133 0.91 15.82 9.99
CA ASN A 133 0.54 16.58 11.18
C ASN A 133 -0.94 16.41 11.54
N ARG A 134 -1.85 16.44 10.55
CA ARG A 134 -3.28 16.20 10.77
C ARG A 134 -3.56 14.81 11.33
N ILE A 135 -2.91 13.77 10.81
CA ILE A 135 -3.03 12.39 11.32
C ILE A 135 -2.58 12.32 12.77
N THR A 136 -1.49 13.00 13.13
CA THR A 136 -0.98 13.03 14.51
C THR A 136 -1.96 13.69 15.48
N ILE A 137 -2.58 14.81 15.07
CA ILE A 137 -3.63 15.48 15.85
C ILE A 137 -4.85 14.57 15.99
N LEU A 138 -5.30 13.93 14.90
CA LEU A 138 -6.46 13.02 14.92
C LEU A 138 -6.23 11.82 15.84
N LYS A 139 -5.03 11.23 15.85
CA LYS A 139 -4.65 10.17 16.80
C LYS A 139 -4.74 10.65 18.24
N THR A 140 -4.27 11.87 18.51
CA THR A 140 -4.37 12.48 19.85
C THR A 140 -5.83 12.70 20.26
N CYS A 141 -6.68 13.18 19.35
CA CYS A 141 -8.12 13.32 19.61
C CYS A 141 -8.80 11.97 19.88
N LEU A 142 -8.46 10.92 19.11
CA LEU A 142 -8.98 9.57 19.29
C LEU A 142 -8.69 9.06 20.71
N THR A 143 -7.44 9.15 21.17
CA THR A 143 -7.05 8.72 22.53
C THR A 143 -7.79 9.49 23.64
N LYS A 144 -8.10 10.78 23.42
CA LYS A 144 -8.91 11.58 24.36
C LYS A 144 -10.35 11.11 24.39
N ILE A 145 -10.95 10.83 23.23
CA ILE A 145 -12.32 10.32 23.13
C ILE A 145 -12.42 8.97 23.84
N GLU A 146 -11.50 8.04 23.57
CA GLU A 146 -11.47 6.73 24.23
C GLU A 146 -11.41 6.85 25.77
N LYS A 147 -10.59 7.78 26.29
CA LYS A 147 -10.51 8.06 27.73
C LYS A 147 -11.82 8.60 28.31
N GLU A 148 -12.49 9.52 27.61
CA GLU A 148 -13.78 10.05 28.07
C GLU A 148 -14.90 9.00 27.97
N THR A 149 -14.91 8.18 26.92
CA THR A 149 -15.84 7.05 26.80
C THR A 149 -15.67 6.05 27.94
N ALA A 150 -14.43 5.72 28.33
CA ALA A 150 -14.16 4.85 29.48
C ALA A 150 -14.72 5.43 30.81
N LYS A 151 -14.58 6.75 31.03
CA LYS A 151 -15.17 7.43 32.19
C LYS A 151 -16.70 7.38 32.19
N ILE A 152 -17.32 7.65 31.04
CA ILE A 152 -18.79 7.60 30.89
C ILE A 152 -19.29 6.18 31.21
N ASN A 153 -18.65 5.14 30.68
CA ASN A 153 -19.03 3.76 30.97
C ASN A 153 -18.95 3.44 32.47
N SER A 154 -17.91 3.91 33.16
CA SER A 154 -17.80 3.77 34.62
C SER A 154 -18.94 4.48 35.37
N ILE A 155 -19.36 5.66 34.93
CA ILE A 155 -20.50 6.38 35.51
C ILE A 155 -21.81 5.63 35.26
N VAL A 156 -22.02 5.11 34.04
CA VAL A 156 -23.20 4.31 33.68
C VAL A 156 -23.30 3.06 34.55
N ASP A 157 -22.19 2.35 34.75
CA ASP A 157 -22.14 1.17 35.63
C ASP A 157 -22.45 1.54 37.08
N ASN A 158 -21.92 2.65 37.58
CA ASN A 158 -22.23 3.16 38.92
C ASN A 158 -23.73 3.48 39.08
N ILE A 159 -24.34 4.16 38.11
CA ILE A 159 -25.78 4.47 38.13
C ILE A 159 -26.61 3.18 38.09
N LYS A 160 -26.23 2.20 37.28
CA LYS A 160 -26.89 0.90 37.22
C LYS A 160 -26.82 0.17 38.56
N ASN A 161 -25.66 0.20 39.21
CA ASN A 161 -25.46 -0.37 40.55
C ASN A 161 -26.31 0.35 41.61
N MET A 162 -26.35 1.69 41.59
CA MET A 162 -27.21 2.48 42.48
C MET A 162 -28.69 2.16 42.27
N LYS A 163 -29.15 2.08 41.02
CA LYS A 163 -30.53 1.71 40.68
C LYS A 163 -30.88 0.32 41.22
N ASN A 164 -29.99 -0.65 41.03
CA ASN A 164 -30.19 -2.00 41.56
C ASN A 164 -30.24 -1.99 43.09
N HIS A 165 -29.38 -1.22 43.75
CA HIS A 165 -29.36 -1.08 45.20
C HIS A 165 -30.64 -0.42 45.76
N ILE A 166 -31.15 0.62 45.09
CA ILE A 166 -32.43 1.25 45.43
C ILE A 166 -33.58 0.24 45.29
N ASN A 167 -33.65 -0.48 44.16
CA ASN A 167 -34.70 -1.48 43.93
C ASN A 167 -34.65 -2.60 44.98
N GLN A 168 -33.46 -3.12 45.29
CA GLN A 168 -33.27 -4.11 46.35
C GLN A 168 -33.70 -3.56 47.72
N THR A 169 -33.41 -2.30 48.02
CA THR A 169 -33.81 -1.66 49.28
C THR A 169 -35.33 -1.48 49.35
N LEU A 170 -35.97 -1.06 48.26
CA LEU A 170 -37.43 -0.93 48.17
C LEU A 170 -38.13 -2.27 48.41
N GLU A 171 -37.65 -3.34 47.76
CA GLU A 171 -38.22 -4.67 47.92
C GLU A 171 -37.96 -5.25 49.32
N ASN A 172 -36.73 -5.20 49.82
CA ASN A 172 -36.33 -5.85 51.07
C ASN A 172 -36.81 -5.12 52.33
N VAL A 173 -36.77 -3.78 52.34
CA VAL A 173 -37.08 -2.96 53.53
C VAL A 173 -38.55 -2.55 53.56
N TYR A 174 -39.09 -2.14 52.42
CA TYR A 174 -40.44 -1.55 52.36
C TYR A 174 -41.50 -2.49 51.79
N GLY A 175 -41.09 -3.59 51.14
CA GLY A 175 -42.01 -4.54 50.50
C GLY A 175 -42.74 -3.96 49.29
N VAL A 176 -42.16 -2.96 48.63
CA VAL A 176 -42.74 -2.24 47.48
C VAL A 176 -41.80 -2.34 46.28
N LYS A 177 -42.36 -2.24 45.07
CA LYS A 177 -41.62 -2.41 43.81
C LYS A 177 -41.13 -1.10 43.21
N SER A 178 -41.68 0.03 43.65
CA SER A 178 -41.31 1.35 43.14
C SER A 178 -41.38 2.43 44.22
N VAL A 179 -40.72 3.55 43.95
CA VAL A 179 -40.82 4.76 44.78
C VAL A 179 -42.25 5.30 44.78
N ASP A 180 -42.97 5.19 43.65
CA ASP A 180 -44.36 5.63 43.56
C ASP A 180 -45.29 4.78 44.45
N GLU A 181 -45.07 3.45 44.50
CA GLU A 181 -45.78 2.56 45.43
C GLU A 181 -45.46 2.90 46.90
N LEU A 182 -44.20 3.23 47.20
CA LEU A 182 -43.81 3.69 48.54
C LEU A 182 -44.56 4.97 48.92
N CYS A 183 -44.58 5.96 48.04
CA CYS A 183 -45.26 7.24 48.24
C CYS A 183 -46.78 7.06 48.45
N LEU A 184 -47.42 6.24 47.63
CA LEU A 184 -48.84 5.90 47.79
C LEU A 184 -49.11 5.21 49.13
N SER A 185 -48.28 4.23 49.50
CA SER A 185 -48.42 3.52 50.78
C SER A 185 -48.24 4.46 51.98
N MET A 186 -47.28 5.39 51.91
CA MET A 186 -47.08 6.41 52.94
C MET A 186 -48.26 7.38 53.02
N TYR A 187 -48.80 7.81 51.88
CA TYR A 187 -49.96 8.70 51.82
C TYR A 187 -51.22 8.06 52.41
N GLU A 188 -51.50 6.80 52.08
CA GLU A 188 -52.62 6.02 52.64
C GLU A 188 -52.48 5.85 54.16
N ARG A 189 -51.28 5.54 54.65
CA ARG A 189 -50.99 5.47 56.09
C ARG A 189 -51.20 6.81 56.77
N ASN A 190 -50.72 7.90 56.18
CA ASN A 190 -50.87 9.26 56.73
C ASN A 190 -52.35 9.65 56.82
N ASN A 191 -53.14 9.39 55.78
CA ASN A 191 -54.59 9.63 55.81
C ASN A 191 -55.30 8.78 56.86
N SER A 192 -54.87 7.54 57.05
CA SER A 192 -55.41 6.66 58.10
C SER A 192 -55.10 7.18 59.49
N ILE A 193 -53.87 7.68 59.72
CA ILE A 193 -53.47 8.33 60.98
C ILE A 193 -54.28 9.60 61.22
N ASN A 194 -54.44 10.45 60.20
CA ASN A 194 -55.23 11.68 60.32
C ASN A 194 -56.71 11.38 60.64
N ARG A 195 -57.29 10.31 60.08
CA ARG A 195 -58.64 9.86 60.43
C ARG A 195 -58.72 9.38 61.88
N LEU A 196 -57.73 8.63 62.37
CA LEU A 196 -57.68 8.23 63.78
C LEU A 196 -57.54 9.44 64.70
N TYR A 197 -56.70 10.41 64.32
CA TYR A 197 -56.50 11.64 65.07
C TYR A 197 -57.78 12.46 65.17
N THR A 198 -58.51 12.67 64.06
CA THR A 198 -59.78 13.42 64.08
C THR A 198 -60.86 12.71 64.89
N VAL A 199 -60.92 11.38 64.84
CA VAL A 199 -61.80 10.56 65.68
C VAL A 199 -61.48 10.78 67.16
N LEU A 200 -60.21 10.69 67.55
CA LEU A 200 -59.76 10.90 68.92
C LEU A 200 -60.06 12.33 69.42
N THR A 201 -59.85 13.36 68.59
CA THR A 201 -60.15 14.74 68.98
C THR A 201 -61.64 15.02 69.08
N ASN A 202 -62.46 14.46 68.19
CA ASN A 202 -63.91 14.65 68.22
C ASN A 202 -64.58 13.86 69.36
N MET A 203 -63.93 12.80 69.88
CA MET A 203 -64.44 12.01 71.00
C MET A 203 -64.28 12.64 72.37
N ASN A 204 -63.55 13.74 72.45
CA ASN A 204 -63.62 14.62 73.61
C ASN A 204 -64.90 15.47 73.66
N VAL A 205 -65.84 15.29 72.71
CA VAL A 205 -67.17 15.93 72.73
C VAL A 205 -68.27 14.86 72.55
N SER A 206 -68.66 14.24 73.66
CA SER A 206 -69.88 13.42 73.84
C SER A 206 -69.80 11.92 73.51
N ASN A 207 -69.86 11.12 74.58
CA ASN A 207 -70.40 9.74 74.69
C ASN A 207 -69.40 8.56 74.66
N PRO A 208 -69.27 7.78 75.77
CA PRO A 208 -68.38 6.62 75.85
C PRO A 208 -69.09 5.37 75.32
N ASN A 209 -68.80 4.98 74.08
CA ASN A 209 -69.05 3.61 73.59
C ASN A 209 -68.17 3.34 72.37
N PHE A 210 -66.90 3.04 72.61
CA PHE A 210 -65.85 3.03 71.58
C PHE A 210 -65.38 1.65 71.11
N LEU A 211 -66.20 0.62 71.29
CA LEU A 211 -65.80 -0.78 71.07
C LEU A 211 -66.35 -1.44 69.79
N SER A 212 -66.82 -0.70 68.77
CA SER A 212 -67.42 -1.34 67.58
C SER A 212 -66.89 -0.93 66.18
N ILE A 213 -65.87 -0.08 66.05
CA ILE A 213 -65.52 0.51 64.74
C ILE A 213 -64.37 -0.22 63.98
N CYS A 214 -63.80 -1.29 64.52
CA CYS A 214 -62.85 -2.12 63.76
C CYS A 214 -63.50 -3.39 63.22
N PRO A 215 -63.92 -3.45 61.94
CA PRO A 215 -64.11 -4.74 61.29
C PRO A 215 -62.74 -5.42 61.13
N PRO A 216 -62.65 -6.75 61.28
CA PRO A 216 -61.38 -7.46 61.28
C PRO A 216 -60.72 -7.37 59.89
N LEU A 217 -59.40 -7.17 59.88
CA LEU A 217 -58.55 -7.27 58.70
C LEU A 217 -58.77 -8.63 58.02
N LYS A 218 -59.46 -8.62 56.87
CA LYS A 218 -59.52 -9.79 55.98
C LYS A 218 -58.12 -10.10 55.47
N LYS A 219 -57.51 -11.16 56.00
CA LYS A 219 -56.30 -11.79 55.46
C LYS A 219 -56.54 -12.17 53.98
N LYS A 220 -55.97 -11.42 53.03
CA LYS A 220 -55.82 -11.90 51.64
C LYS A 220 -54.52 -12.70 51.55
N LYS A 221 -54.67 -14.01 51.40
CA LYS A 221 -53.62 -14.96 51.00
C LYS A 221 -53.05 -14.54 49.63
N HIS A 222 -51.78 -14.17 49.55
CA HIS A 222 -51.04 -14.24 48.29
C HIS A 222 -50.62 -15.70 48.07
N LYS A 223 -51.15 -16.31 47.01
CA LYS A 223 -50.63 -17.57 46.47
C LYS A 223 -49.31 -17.27 45.77
N SER A 224 -48.27 -18.00 46.15
CA SER A 224 -47.02 -18.14 45.41
C SER A 224 -47.24 -19.04 44.18
N LYS A 225 -46.85 -18.55 43.01
CA LYS A 225 -46.25 -19.32 41.92
C LYS A 225 -45.33 -18.38 41.16
#